data_AF-A0A661C2Y9-F1
#
_entry.id   AF-A0A661C2Y9-F1
#
_cell.length_a   1.000
_cell.length_b   1.000
_cell.length_c   1.000
_cell.angle_alpha   90.00
_cell.angle_beta   90.00
_cell.angle_gamma   90.00
#
_symmetry.space_group_name_H-M   'P 1'
#
loop_
_entity.id
_entity.type
_entity.pdbx_description
1 polymer ?
#
loop_
_entity_poly.entity_id
_entity_poly.type
_entity_poly.pdbx_seq_one_letter_code
_entity_poly.pdbx_strand_id
1 'polypeptide(L)'
;MVALNRVFFVGLMLSVSACSINDIKDEDSVFYAVPVGSTLVLNQQLNIRGDQVAVYLQNGELMQYDEVNFYLPNCKFEIYTMSEQPRTVQADIFEIIKVEDDIESSSLQKSTRLAALDNALTFAMLDRSYMFNYATLMYLNSEKQKDVYR
;
A
#
# COMPACT_ATOMS: atom_id res chain seq x y z
N MET A 1 -27.51 -49.35 6.48
CA MET A 1 -26.38 -48.70 7.18
C MET A 1 -25.45 -47.91 6.25
N VAL A 2 -25.24 -48.32 4.98
CA VAL A 2 -24.39 -47.61 3.99
C VAL A 2 -24.97 -46.24 3.55
N ALA A 3 -26.30 -46.11 3.49
CA ALA A 3 -26.95 -44.85 3.08
C ALA A 3 -26.78 -43.71 4.09
N LEU A 4 -26.79 -44.02 5.40
CA LEU A 4 -26.63 -43.01 6.47
C LEU A 4 -25.22 -42.40 6.46
N ASN A 5 -24.21 -43.22 6.14
CA ASN A 5 -22.81 -42.78 6.02
C ASN A 5 -22.58 -41.91 4.77
N ARG A 6 -23.29 -42.19 3.67
CA ARG A 6 -23.26 -41.37 2.44
C ARG A 6 -23.93 -40.01 2.64
N VAL A 7 -25.06 -39.95 3.34
CA VAL A 7 -25.75 -38.68 3.66
C VAL A 7 -24.88 -37.81 4.57
N PHE A 8 -24.18 -38.42 5.53
CA PHE A 8 -23.27 -37.69 6.42
C PHE A 8 -22.08 -37.09 5.65
N PHE A 9 -21.48 -37.83 4.72
CA PHE A 9 -20.39 -37.35 3.87
C PHE A 9 -20.83 -36.23 2.90
N VAL A 10 -22.03 -36.31 2.34
CA VAL A 10 -22.58 -35.27 1.46
C VAL A 10 -22.88 -33.99 2.25
N GLY A 11 -23.45 -34.12 3.46
CA GLY A 11 -23.66 -32.98 4.36
C GLY A 11 -22.35 -32.30 4.76
N LEU A 12 -21.31 -33.09 5.04
CA LEU A 12 -19.98 -32.56 5.36
C LEU A 12 -19.36 -31.82 4.17
N MET A 13 -19.43 -32.35 2.95
CA MET A 13 -18.93 -31.65 1.74
C MET A 13 -19.67 -30.33 1.47
N LEU A 14 -20.99 -30.27 1.70
CA LEU A 14 -21.78 -29.04 1.53
C LEU A 14 -21.44 -27.96 2.58
N SER A 15 -20.93 -28.35 3.75
CA SER A 15 -20.56 -27.40 4.80
C SER A 15 -19.22 -26.69 4.58
N VAL A 16 -18.34 -27.21 3.70
CA VAL A 16 -17.01 -26.62 3.44
C VAL A 16 -17.04 -25.59 2.29
N SER A 17 -18.14 -25.49 1.53
CA SER A 17 -18.26 -24.53 0.41
C SER A 17 -18.67 -23.11 0.83
N ALA A 18 -18.65 -22.75 2.11
CA ALA A 18 -19.10 -21.45 2.61
C ALA A 18 -17.97 -20.42 2.79
N CYS A 19 -16.87 -20.51 2.04
CA CYS A 19 -15.94 -19.38 1.91
C CYS A 19 -16.57 -18.29 1.03
N SER A 20 -17.50 -17.52 1.57
CA SER A 20 -17.90 -16.25 0.96
C SER A 20 -16.84 -15.20 1.29
N ILE A 21 -16.11 -14.75 0.27
CA ILE A 21 -15.40 -13.47 0.32
C ILE A 21 -16.50 -12.41 0.47
N ASN A 22 -16.53 -11.74 1.62
CA ASN A 22 -17.39 -10.58 1.80
C ASN A 22 -16.77 -9.42 1.02
N ASP A 23 -17.19 -9.24 -0.23
CA ASP A 23 -16.98 -7.98 -0.96
C ASP A 23 -17.82 -6.91 -0.27
N ILE A 24 -17.18 -6.14 0.61
CA ILE A 24 -17.78 -4.96 1.21
C ILE A 24 -17.96 -3.95 0.07
N LYS A 25 -19.22 -3.64 -0.25
CA LYS A 25 -19.57 -2.73 -1.35
C LYS A 25 -19.76 -1.28 -0.92
N ASP A 26 -19.79 -1.07 0.39
CA ASP A 26 -19.95 0.25 0.97
C ASP A 26 -18.61 0.96 0.97
N GLU A 27 -18.46 1.97 0.10
CA GLU A 27 -17.21 2.74 -0.06
C GLU A 27 -16.86 3.56 1.20
N ASP A 28 -17.83 3.84 2.07
CA ASP A 28 -17.61 4.55 3.33
C ASP A 28 -17.08 3.62 4.45
N SER A 29 -16.94 2.32 4.18
CA SER A 29 -16.45 1.34 5.14
C SER A 29 -14.92 1.36 5.23
N VAL A 30 -14.39 1.26 6.45
CA VAL A 30 -12.94 1.09 6.71
C VAL A 30 -12.36 -0.22 6.17
N PHE A 31 -13.22 -1.14 5.74
CA PHE A 31 -12.85 -2.42 5.16
C PHE A 31 -13.16 -2.49 3.67
N TYR A 32 -13.54 -1.37 3.04
CA TYR A 32 -13.71 -1.29 1.60
C TYR A 32 -12.36 -1.40 0.91
N ALA A 33 -12.26 -2.33 -0.04
CA ALA A 33 -11.11 -2.45 -0.93
C ALA A 33 -11.58 -2.20 -2.36
N VAL A 34 -10.83 -1.36 -3.08
CA VAL A 34 -11.12 -1.09 -4.49
C VAL A 34 -11.00 -2.42 -5.28
N PRO A 35 -12.00 -2.83 -6.07
CA PRO A 35 -11.94 -4.09 -6.81
C PRO A 35 -10.86 -4.07 -7.92
N VAL A 36 -10.17 -5.20 -8.12
CA VAL A 36 -9.30 -5.42 -9.28
C VAL A 36 -10.11 -5.28 -10.57
N GLY A 37 -9.52 -4.64 -11.59
CA GLY A 37 -10.18 -4.27 -12.85
C GLY A 37 -10.85 -2.89 -12.80
N SER A 38 -10.88 -2.24 -11.63
CA SER A 38 -11.21 -0.82 -11.53
C SER A 38 -10.13 0.03 -12.20
N THR A 39 -10.42 1.31 -12.45
CA THR A 39 -9.50 2.23 -13.11
C THR A 39 -9.18 3.44 -12.25
N LEU A 40 -7.90 3.78 -12.14
CA LEU A 40 -7.44 5.06 -11.61
C LEU A 40 -7.28 6.05 -12.77
N VAL A 41 -7.97 7.19 -12.69
CA VAL A 41 -7.92 8.23 -13.73
C VAL A 41 -7.04 9.37 -13.24
N LEU A 42 -5.88 9.56 -13.89
CA LEU A 42 -5.01 10.68 -13.65
C LEU A 42 -5.41 11.85 -14.56
N ASN A 43 -6.06 12.86 -13.98
CA ASN A 43 -6.63 13.99 -14.73
C ASN A 43 -5.60 15.08 -15.11
N GLN A 44 -4.42 15.06 -14.51
CA GLN A 44 -3.38 16.06 -14.72
C GLN A 44 -2.00 15.41 -14.75
N GLN A 45 -1.05 16.05 -15.43
CA GLN A 45 0.34 15.58 -15.42
C GLN A 45 0.94 15.66 -14.00
N LEU A 46 1.78 14.70 -13.65
CA LEU A 46 2.54 14.67 -12.40
C LEU A 46 4.02 14.85 -12.70
N ASN A 47 4.70 15.68 -11.89
CA ASN A 47 6.15 15.88 -12.00
C ASN A 47 6.86 15.27 -10.78
N ILE A 48 7.63 14.23 -11.03
CA ILE A 48 8.46 13.55 -10.03
C ILE A 48 9.85 14.15 -10.14
N ARG A 49 10.36 14.74 -9.05
CA ARG A 49 11.69 15.36 -9.03
C ARG A 49 12.79 14.31 -9.27
N GLY A 50 13.97 14.82 -9.64
CA GLY A 50 15.19 14.03 -9.68
C GLY A 50 15.44 13.35 -8.33
N ASP A 51 16.06 12.18 -8.37
CA ASP A 51 16.39 11.32 -7.23
C ASP A 51 15.17 10.86 -6.43
N GLN A 52 13.99 10.87 -7.05
CA GLN A 52 12.72 10.44 -6.47
C GLN A 52 11.99 9.48 -7.40
N VAL A 53 11.13 8.66 -6.79
CA VAL A 53 10.30 7.66 -7.48
C VAL A 53 8.81 7.86 -7.22
N ALA A 54 8.45 8.90 -6.47
CA ALA A 54 7.08 9.11 -6.05
C ALA A 54 6.72 10.58 -5.92
N VAL A 55 5.43 10.87 -6.10
CA VAL A 55 4.78 12.09 -5.64
C VAL A 55 3.68 11.71 -4.64
N TYR A 56 3.32 12.68 -3.81
CA TYR A 56 2.34 12.50 -2.76
C TYR A 56 1.16 13.44 -2.98
N LEU A 57 -0.01 13.03 -2.52
CA LEU A 57 -1.20 13.87 -2.44
C LEU A 57 -1.64 13.91 -0.97
N GLN A 58 -1.70 15.10 -0.39
CA GLN A 58 -2.16 15.29 0.98
C GLN A 58 -3.04 16.54 1.02
N ASN A 59 -4.24 16.42 1.62
CA ASN A 59 -5.22 17.50 1.71
C ASN A 59 -5.58 18.17 0.36
N GLY A 60 -5.51 17.41 -0.74
CA GLY A 60 -5.78 17.91 -2.09
C GLY A 60 -4.60 18.61 -2.78
N GLU A 61 -3.44 18.68 -2.13
CA GLU A 61 -2.22 19.28 -2.68
C GLU A 61 -1.21 18.22 -3.08
N LEU A 62 -0.63 18.39 -4.28
CA LEU A 62 0.50 17.57 -4.73
C LEU A 62 1.76 18.01 -4.00
N MET A 63 2.45 17.04 -3.41
CA MET A 63 3.63 17.23 -2.58
C MET A 63 4.75 16.29 -3.01
N GLN A 64 5.97 16.69 -2.69
CA GLN A 64 7.16 15.87 -2.82
C GLN A 64 7.50 15.21 -1.46
N TYR A 65 8.49 14.32 -1.47
CA TYR A 65 8.87 13.54 -0.28
C TYR A 65 9.19 14.38 0.97
N ASP A 66 9.85 15.52 0.81
CA ASP A 66 10.26 16.44 1.88
C ASP A 66 9.16 17.41 2.33
N GLU A 67 8.03 17.44 1.61
CA GLU A 67 6.91 18.34 1.86
C GLU A 67 5.75 17.64 2.59
N VAL A 68 5.59 16.33 2.37
CA VAL A 68 4.49 15.55 2.94
C VAL A 68 4.69 15.28 4.43
N ASN A 69 3.62 15.46 5.22
CA ASN A 69 3.62 15.04 6.60
C ASN A 69 3.18 13.56 6.70
N PHE A 70 4.14 12.65 6.85
CA PHE A 70 3.89 11.21 6.94
C PHE A 70 3.09 10.77 8.18
N TYR A 71 2.89 11.64 9.17
CA TYR A 71 2.03 11.36 10.32
C TYR A 71 0.54 11.61 10.05
N LEU A 72 0.21 12.16 8.88
CA LEU A 72 -1.17 12.38 8.44
C LEU A 72 -1.49 11.53 7.20
N PRO A 73 -2.78 11.21 6.96
CA PRO A 73 -3.19 10.50 5.76
C PRO A 73 -2.68 11.18 4.49
N ASN A 74 -2.18 10.37 3.56
CA ASN A 74 -1.68 10.81 2.27
C ASN A 74 -1.84 9.67 1.26
N CYS A 75 -1.89 10.02 -0.03
CA CYS A 75 -1.76 9.05 -1.12
C CYS A 75 -0.36 9.18 -1.72
N LYS A 76 0.23 8.05 -2.11
CA LYS A 76 1.52 7.99 -2.79
C LYS A 76 1.30 7.43 -4.19
N PHE A 77 1.90 8.05 -5.19
CA PHE A 77 1.89 7.58 -6.58
C PHE A 77 3.33 7.32 -7.01
N GLU A 78 3.65 6.07 -7.35
CA GLU A 78 5.02 5.58 -7.54
C GLU A 78 5.31 5.15 -8.99
N ILE A 79 6.57 5.29 -9.38
CA ILE A 79 7.15 4.73 -10.60
C ILE A 79 8.30 3.77 -10.24
N TYR A 80 8.63 2.84 -11.15
CA TYR A 80 9.61 1.78 -10.87
C TYR A 80 11.04 2.28 -10.82
N THR A 81 11.43 3.04 -11.83
CA THR A 81 12.84 3.42 -11.99
C THR A 81 13.12 4.69 -11.22
N MET A 82 14.38 4.92 -10.80
CA MET A 82 14.86 6.19 -10.22
C MET A 82 15.77 6.89 -11.22
N SER A 83 15.76 8.21 -11.24
CA SER A 83 16.52 9.03 -12.20
C SER A 83 16.95 10.34 -11.55
N GLU A 84 18.18 10.78 -11.81
CA GLU A 84 18.68 12.11 -11.40
C GLU A 84 17.90 13.25 -12.07
N GLN A 85 17.34 13.00 -13.26
CA GLN A 85 16.54 13.98 -13.99
C GLN A 85 15.06 13.87 -13.57
N PRO A 86 14.35 15.01 -13.44
CA PRO A 86 12.90 15.02 -13.23
C PRO A 86 12.16 14.27 -14.33
N ARG A 87 11.05 13.63 -13.97
CA ARG A 87 10.19 12.89 -14.89
C ARG A 87 8.75 13.32 -14.78
N THR A 88 8.09 13.35 -15.93
CA THR A 88 6.68 13.71 -16.04
C THR A 88 5.86 12.50 -16.41
N VAL A 89 4.91 12.15 -15.56
CA VAL A 89 3.84 11.20 -15.89
C VAL A 89 2.68 11.99 -16.48
N GLN A 90 2.28 11.64 -17.71
CA GLN A 90 1.18 12.32 -18.39
C GLN A 90 -0.17 11.84 -17.85
N ALA A 91 -1.20 12.67 -17.99
CA ALA A 91 -2.58 12.28 -17.73
C ALA A 91 -2.92 11.00 -18.51
N ASP A 92 -3.46 10.00 -17.82
CA ASP A 92 -3.79 8.69 -18.40
C ASP A 92 -4.80 7.94 -17.51
N ILE A 93 -5.22 6.77 -17.99
CA ILE A 93 -6.08 5.84 -17.25
C ILE A 93 -5.25 4.59 -16.96
N PHE A 94 -5.20 4.21 -15.69
CA PHE A 94 -4.46 3.05 -15.21
C PHE A 94 -5.45 1.97 -14.75
N GLU A 95 -5.26 0.75 -15.23
CA GLU A 95 -5.99 -0.41 -14.72
C GLU A 95 -5.38 -0.85 -13.39
N ILE A 96 -6.23 -1.06 -12.37
CA ILE A 96 -5.83 -1.62 -11.09
C ILE A 96 -5.78 -3.15 -11.25
N ILE A 97 -4.57 -3.69 -11.33
CA ILE A 97 -4.34 -5.12 -11.62
C ILE A 97 -4.17 -5.97 -10.34
N LYS A 98 -3.91 -5.33 -9.20
CA LYS A 98 -3.81 -5.99 -7.89
C LYS A 98 -4.08 -4.98 -6.78
N VAL A 99 -4.76 -5.42 -5.72
CA VAL A 99 -4.96 -4.65 -4.48
C VAL A 99 -4.46 -5.48 -3.29
N GLU A 100 -3.72 -4.84 -2.39
CA GLU A 100 -3.12 -5.46 -1.21
C GLU A 100 -3.14 -4.48 -0.03
N ASP A 101 -3.69 -4.90 1.10
CA ASP A 101 -3.54 -4.15 2.36
C ASP A 101 -2.23 -4.56 3.04
N ASP A 102 -1.38 -3.58 3.31
CA ASP A 102 -0.05 -3.78 3.89
C ASP A 102 0.15 -2.92 5.15
N ILE A 103 1.03 -3.40 6.02
CA ILE A 103 1.47 -2.70 7.22
C ILE A 103 2.98 -2.50 7.11
N GLU A 104 3.39 -1.35 6.60
CA GLU A 104 4.80 -1.00 6.49
C GLU A 104 5.31 -0.48 7.84
N SER A 105 6.33 -1.14 8.41
CA SER A 105 7.01 -0.65 9.61
C SER A 105 8.33 0.04 9.25
N SER A 106 8.47 1.32 9.58
CA SER A 106 9.78 2.00 9.55
C SER A 106 10.38 1.99 10.96
N SER A 107 11.55 1.37 11.11
CA SER A 107 12.29 1.33 12.39
C SER A 107 13.78 1.60 12.17
N LEU A 108 14.44 2.13 13.20
CA LEU A 108 15.91 2.22 13.21
C LEU A 108 16.51 0.82 13.04
N GLN A 109 17.46 0.70 12.11
CA GLN A 109 18.08 -0.57 11.73
C GLN A 109 18.58 -1.32 12.98
N LYS A 110 18.18 -2.59 13.10
CA LYS A 110 18.43 -3.46 14.27
C LYS A 110 19.91 -3.55 14.67
N SER A 111 20.83 -3.24 13.76
CA SER A 111 22.28 -3.40 13.90
C SER A 111 23.06 -2.12 14.21
N THR A 112 22.42 -0.97 14.47
CA THR A 112 23.17 0.24 14.84
C THR A 112 23.82 0.04 16.22
N ARG A 113 25.11 -0.33 16.22
CA ARG A 113 25.94 -0.46 17.41
C ARG A 113 26.63 0.87 17.66
N LEU A 114 26.26 1.57 18.72
CA LEU A 114 26.95 2.78 19.16
C LEU A 114 27.75 2.47 20.43
N ALA A 115 28.98 2.94 20.49
CA ALA A 115 29.75 2.94 21.72
C ALA A 115 29.33 4.17 22.53
N ALA A 116 28.58 3.96 23.62
CA ALA A 116 28.18 5.02 24.54
C ALA A 116 29.00 4.92 25.83
N LEU A 117 29.55 6.05 26.28
CA LEU A 117 30.26 6.16 27.56
C LEU A 117 29.33 6.60 28.71
N ASP A 118 28.11 7.05 28.37
CA ASP A 118 27.18 7.69 29.29
C ASP A 118 25.81 6.97 29.31
N ASN A 119 25.31 6.73 30.52
CA ASN A 119 24.06 6.00 30.77
C ASN A 119 22.82 6.80 30.31
N ALA A 120 22.91 8.13 30.18
CA ALA A 120 21.81 8.94 29.65
C ALA A 120 21.44 8.57 28.20
N LEU A 121 22.44 8.25 27.36
CA LEU A 121 22.22 7.79 25.99
C LEU A 121 21.57 6.39 25.93
N THR A 122 21.84 5.52 26.91
CA THR A 122 21.24 4.17 26.94
C THR A 122 19.74 4.18 27.23
N PHE A 123 19.24 5.12 28.05
CA PHE A 123 17.81 5.27 28.30
C PHE A 123 17.06 5.90 27.11
N ALA A 124 17.67 6.84 26.39
CA ALA A 124 17.11 7.42 25.17
C ALA A 124 16.96 6.38 24.03
N MET A 125 17.74 5.29 24.05
CA MET A 125 17.68 4.21 23.04
C MET A 125 16.58 3.15 23.29
N LEU A 126 15.94 3.17 24.47
CA LEU A 126 14.79 2.30 24.75
C LEU A 126 13.52 2.82 24.08
N ASP A 127 13.44 4.12 23.80
CA ASP A 127 12.35 4.75 23.06
C ASP A 127 12.55 4.51 21.56
N ARG A 128 12.22 3.28 21.13
CA ARG A 128 12.19 2.94 19.71
C ARG A 128 10.90 3.48 19.12
N SER A 129 11.01 4.55 18.34
CA SER A 129 9.91 4.99 17.48
C SER A 129 9.69 3.93 16.40
N TYR A 130 8.63 3.14 16.58
CA TYR A 130 8.07 2.29 15.54
C TYR A 130 6.95 3.08 14.88
N MET A 131 7.10 3.41 13.60
CA MET A 131 6.02 3.96 12.81
C MET A 131 5.42 2.83 11.96
N PHE A 132 4.15 2.53 12.20
CA PHE A 132 3.37 1.62 11.36
C PHE A 132 2.54 2.46 10.40
N ASN A 133 2.74 2.23 9.10
CA ASN A 133 1.89 2.77 8.05
C ASN A 133 0.97 1.67 7.57
N TYR A 134 -0.33 1.89 7.73
CA TYR A 134 -1.36 1.04 7.13
C TYR A 134 -1.67 1.61 5.76
N ALA A 135 -1.50 0.81 4.71
CA ALA A 135 -1.66 1.26 3.34
C ALA A 135 -2.41 0.23 2.50
N THR A 136 -3.34 0.69 1.68
CA THR A 136 -3.91 -0.10 0.60
C THR A 136 -3.12 0.19 -0.67
N LEU A 137 -2.41 -0.81 -1.17
CA LEU A 137 -1.56 -0.75 -2.34
C LEU A 137 -2.38 -1.13 -3.57
N MET A 138 -2.45 -0.24 -4.56
CA MET A 138 -3.13 -0.46 -5.84
C MET A 138 -2.12 -0.53 -6.96
N TYR A 139 -1.80 -1.72 -7.45
CA TYR A 139 -0.84 -1.88 -8.53
C TYR A 139 -1.47 -1.47 -9.87
N LEU A 140 -0.77 -0.61 -10.60
CA LEU A 140 -1.28 0.07 -11.77
C LEU A 140 -0.65 -0.47 -13.05
N ASN A 141 -1.47 -0.58 -14.10
CA ASN A 141 -1.02 -0.93 -15.44
C ASN A 141 -1.46 0.12 -16.47
N SER A 142 -0.55 0.51 -17.36
CA SER A 142 -0.86 1.34 -18.54
C SER A 142 0.06 0.97 -19.70
N GLU A 143 -0.53 0.84 -20.89
CA GLU A 143 0.22 0.62 -22.14
C GLU A 143 1.11 1.82 -22.51
N LYS A 144 0.71 3.04 -22.13
CA LYS A 144 1.43 4.28 -22.45
C LYS A 144 2.48 4.64 -21.40
N GLN A 145 2.26 4.24 -20.16
CA GLN A 145 3.05 4.65 -18.99
C GLN A 145 3.57 3.42 -18.22
N LYS A 146 4.41 2.61 -18.88
CA LYS A 146 4.90 1.31 -18.35
C LYS A 146 5.78 1.40 -17.09
N ASP A 147 6.30 2.59 -16.79
CA ASP A 147 7.12 2.84 -15.61
C ASP A 147 6.29 3.16 -14.37
N VAL A 148 4.97 3.40 -14.51
CA VAL A 148 4.06 3.60 -13.36
C VAL A 148 3.84 2.27 -12.63
N TYR A 149 3.91 2.33 -11.30
CA TYR A 149 3.90 1.14 -10.45
C TYR A 149 2.62 0.98 -9.63
N ARG A 150 2.36 1.89 -8.69
CA ARG A 150 1.25 1.80 -7.74
C ARG A 150 0.88 3.16 -7.16
#